data_AF-A0A914PP61-F1
#
_entry.id   AF-A0A914PP61-F1
#
_cell.length_a   1.000
_cell.length_b   1.000
_cell.length_c   1.000
_cell.angle_alpha   90.00
_cell.angle_beta   90.00
_cell.angle_gamma   90.00
#
_symmetry.space_group_name_H-M   'P 1'
#
loop_
_entity.id
_entity.type
_entity.pdbx_description
1 polymer ?
#
loop_
_entity_poly.entity_id
_entity_poly.type
_entity_poly.pdbx_seq_one_letter_code
_entity_poly.pdbx_strand_id
1 'polypeptide(L)'
;MECTDDLLKILKAEKFQNNDENKIGILPKNCSAECDAVTLGIGMDVKAEKDLLKMLPQCKFIGVDPDPDKSGKPFIEVTKGKYIEGAVGVSAGFYNSTVLSLF
;
A
#
# COMPACT_ATOMS: atom_id res chain seq x y z
N MET A 1 10.00 -2.28 22.39
CA MET A 1 8.54 -2.16 22.20
C MET A 1 8.18 -3.16 21.11
N GLU A 2 7.73 -4.35 21.49
CA GLU A 2 7.28 -5.36 20.53
C GLU A 2 5.86 -4.98 20.10
N CYS A 3 5.61 -4.84 18.80
CA CYS A 3 4.26 -4.69 18.28
C CYS A 3 3.53 -6.02 18.46
N THR A 4 2.66 -6.12 19.46
CA THR A 4 1.88 -7.34 19.76
C THR A 4 0.62 -7.44 18.90
N ASP A 5 0.12 -8.66 18.70
CA ASP A 5 -1.12 -8.99 17.97
C ASP A 5 -2.38 -8.25 18.48
N ASP A 6 -2.33 -7.70 19.69
CA ASP A 6 -3.45 -6.99 20.31
C ASP A 6 -3.72 -5.63 19.65
N LEU A 7 -2.69 -4.95 19.13
CA LEU A 7 -2.86 -3.70 18.39
C LEU A 7 -3.58 -3.93 17.06
N LEU A 8 -3.30 -5.05 16.38
CA LEU A 8 -3.94 -5.41 15.12
C LEU A 8 -5.44 -5.65 15.29
N LYS A 9 -5.85 -6.28 16.40
CA LYS A 9 -7.27 -6.50 16.73
C LYS A 9 -8.01 -5.19 16.99
N ILE A 10 -7.40 -4.26 17.72
CA ILE A 10 -8.00 -2.95 18.01
C ILE A 10 -8.20 -2.14 16.72
N LEU A 11 -7.24 -2.21 15.80
CA LEU A 11 -7.26 -1.49 14.54
C LEU A 11 -8.08 -2.18 13.44
N LYS A 12 -8.61 -3.39 13.68
CA LYS A 12 -9.22 -4.24 12.64
C LYS A 12 -8.29 -4.38 11.43
N ALA A 13 -7.05 -4.71 11.72
CA ALA A 13 -6.03 -4.90 10.70
C ALA A 13 -6.20 -6.27 10.03
N GLU A 14 -6.22 -6.27 8.69
CA GLU A 14 -6.26 -7.46 7.85
C GLU A 14 -4.91 -7.68 7.16
N LYS A 15 -4.58 -8.95 6.90
CA LYS A 15 -3.36 -9.32 6.18
C LYS A 15 -3.67 -9.51 4.70
N PHE A 16 -2.89 -8.84 3.86
CA PHE A 16 -2.93 -8.99 2.41
C PHE A 16 -1.62 -9.62 1.95
N GLN A 17 -1.70 -10.78 1.30
CA GLN A 17 -0.53 -11.55 0.93
C GLN A 17 -0.16 -11.32 -0.55
N ASN A 18 1.07 -10.86 -0.74
CA ASN A 18 1.81 -10.86 -2.01
C ASN A 18 2.66 -12.13 -2.13
N ASN A 19 3.35 -12.31 -3.26
CA ASN A 19 4.17 -13.51 -3.49
C ASN A 19 5.41 -13.56 -2.56
N ASP A 20 5.90 -12.41 -2.14
CA ASP A 20 7.15 -12.23 -1.40
C ASP A 20 6.98 -11.59 -0.02
N GLU A 21 5.84 -10.95 0.26
CA GLU A 21 5.59 -10.25 1.51
C GLU A 21 4.12 -10.28 1.99
N ASN A 22 3.91 -9.91 3.26
CA ASN A 22 2.59 -9.67 3.82
C ASN A 22 2.41 -8.17 4.12
N LYS A 23 1.38 -7.56 3.55
CA LYS A 23 0.95 -6.20 3.88
C LYS A 23 -0.12 -6.22 4.96
N ILE A 24 -0.12 -5.20 5.81
CA ILE A 24 -1.12 -5.00 6.86
C ILE A 24 -2.01 -3.83 6.45
N GLY A 25 -3.31 -4.08 6.30
CA GLY A 25 -4.30 -3.05 5.97
C GLY A 25 -5.21 -2.75 7.16
N ILE A 26 -5.38 -1.49 7.52
CA ILE A 26 -6.34 -1.04 8.54
C ILE A 26 -7.65 -0.70 7.82
N LEU A 27 -8.71 -1.47 8.08
CA LEU A 27 -9.97 -1.32 7.34
C LEU A 27 -10.87 -0.22 7.91
N PRO A 28 -11.67 0.44 7.05
CA PRO A 28 -12.67 1.39 7.53
C PRO A 28 -13.71 0.68 8.40
N LYS A 29 -14.24 1.38 9.40
CA LYS A 29 -15.32 0.83 10.25
C LYS A 29 -16.61 0.56 9.46
N ASN A 30 -16.84 1.32 8.39
CA ASN A 30 -17.99 1.19 7.51
C ASN A 30 -17.50 1.08 6.06
N CYS A 31 -17.60 -0.13 5.49
CA CYS A 31 -17.18 -0.42 4.12
C CYS A 31 -18.17 0.03 3.04
N SER A 32 -19.25 0.74 3.39
CA SER A 32 -20.23 1.25 2.43
C SER A 32 -20.14 2.76 2.24
N ALA A 33 -19.30 3.46 3.00
CA ALA A 33 -19.07 4.89 2.86
C ALA A 33 -18.00 5.16 1.79
N GLU A 34 -18.03 6.36 1.19
CA GLU A 34 -16.89 6.88 0.44
C GLU A 34 -15.65 6.94 1.34
N CYS A 35 -14.51 6.56 0.78
CA CYS A 35 -13.26 6.39 1.50
C CYS A 35 -12.07 6.61 0.58
N ASP A 36 -10.93 6.91 1.16
CA ASP A 36 -9.64 6.87 0.48
C ASP A 36 -8.87 5.63 1.00
N ALA A 37 -8.46 4.77 0.08
CA ALA A 37 -7.59 3.62 0.34
C ALA A 37 -6.16 4.03 0.02
N VAL A 38 -5.33 4.20 1.06
CA VAL A 38 -3.93 4.62 0.93
C VAL A 38 -3.02 3.41 1.08
N THR A 39 -2.16 3.17 0.09
CA THR A 39 -1.18 2.08 0.09
C THR A 39 0.23 2.66 0.05
N LEU A 40 1.08 2.17 0.95
CA LEU A 40 2.45 2.66 1.15
C LEU A 40 3.41 1.52 0.86
N GLY A 41 4.46 1.77 0.07
CA GLY A 41 5.35 0.70 -0.38
C GLY A 41 4.59 -0.26 -1.29
N ILE A 42 4.28 0.19 -2.50
CA ILE A 42 3.54 -0.60 -3.48
C ILE A 42 4.39 -1.80 -3.91
N GLY A 43 5.67 -1.58 -4.21
CA GLY A 43 6.56 -2.60 -4.75
C GLY A 43 6.17 -3.06 -6.17
N MET A 44 6.77 -4.15 -6.63
CA MET A 44 6.53 -4.70 -7.98
C MET A 44 5.30 -5.61 -8.05
N ASP A 45 4.88 -6.17 -6.92
CA ASP A 45 3.71 -7.06 -6.82
C ASP A 45 2.50 -6.29 -6.27
N VAL A 46 1.54 -5.99 -7.16
CA VAL A 46 0.32 -5.23 -6.84
C VAL A 46 -0.88 -6.13 -6.49
N LYS A 47 -0.65 -7.41 -6.16
CA LYS A 47 -1.72 -8.35 -5.83
C LYS A 47 -2.52 -7.90 -4.61
N ALA A 48 -1.85 -7.44 -3.55
CA ALA A 48 -2.51 -6.92 -2.34
C ALA A 48 -3.44 -5.75 -2.66
N GLU A 49 -3.01 -4.80 -3.50
CA GLU A 49 -3.80 -3.66 -3.93
C GLU A 49 -5.01 -4.09 -4.78
N LYS A 50 -4.82 -5.11 -5.64
CA LYS A 50 -5.92 -5.72 -6.40
C LYS A 50 -6.95 -6.37 -5.49
N ASP A 51 -6.52 -7.08 -4.46
CA ASP A 51 -7.40 -7.75 -3.51
C ASP A 51 -8.11 -6.73 -2.60
N LEU A 52 -7.42 -5.65 -2.21
CA LEU A 52 -8.01 -4.51 -1.49
C LEU A 52 -9.07 -3.78 -2.33
N LEU A 53 -8.83 -3.59 -3.64
CA LEU A 53 -9.81 -3.02 -4.57
C LEU A 53 -11.09 -3.84 -4.69
N LYS A 54 -10.97 -5.18 -4.75
CA LYS A 54 -12.16 -6.06 -4.75
C LYS A 54 -12.96 -5.94 -3.46
N MET A 55 -12.28 -5.73 -2.34
CA MET A 55 -12.90 -5.61 -1.02
C MET A 55 -13.56 -4.24 -0.81
N LEU A 56 -12.94 -3.18 -1.33
CA LEU A 56 -13.39 -1.80 -1.14
C LEU A 56 -13.52 -1.06 -2.49
N PRO A 57 -14.38 -1.54 -3.41
CA PRO A 57 -14.48 -0.98 -4.77
C PRO A 57 -14.98 0.47 -4.81
N GLN A 58 -15.60 0.94 -3.72
CA GLN A 58 -16.11 2.30 -3.58
C GLN A 58 -15.03 3.31 -3.13
N CYS A 59 -13.88 2.86 -2.64
CA CYS A 59 -12.82 3.79 -2.22
C CYS A 59 -12.07 4.36 -3.42
N LYS A 60 -11.51 5.56 -3.25
CA LYS A 60 -10.49 6.12 -4.14
C LYS A 60 -9.12 5.58 -3.73
N PHE A 61 -8.37 5.05 -4.67
CA PHE A 61 -7.07 4.44 -4.39
C PHE A 61 -5.93 5.44 -4.57
N ILE A 62 -5.04 5.50 -3.59
CA ILE A 62 -3.85 6.34 -3.56
C ILE A 62 -2.64 5.48 -3.20
N GLY A 63 -1.68 5.36 -4.12
CA GLY A 63 -0.46 4.59 -3.91
C GLY A 63 0.76 5.49 -3.76
N VAL A 64 1.67 5.14 -2.84
CA VAL A 64 2.92 5.87 -2.59
C VAL A 64 4.11 4.93 -2.64
N ASP A 65 5.04 5.19 -3.56
CA ASP A 65 6.28 4.40 -3.73
C ASP A 65 7.32 5.21 -4.52
N PRO A 66 8.64 5.02 -4.35
CA PRO A 66 9.65 5.81 -5.06
C PRO A 66 9.90 5.43 -6.54
N ASP A 67 9.46 4.26 -7.01
CA ASP A 67 9.75 3.79 -8.39
C ASP A 67 8.53 3.88 -9.33
N PRO A 68 8.35 4.96 -10.10
CA PRO A 68 7.17 5.13 -10.94
C PRO A 68 7.00 4.05 -12.01
N ASP A 69 8.11 3.49 -12.49
CA ASP A 69 8.09 2.50 -13.57
C ASP A 69 7.76 1.10 -13.05
N LYS A 70 8.36 0.70 -11.94
CA LYS A 70 8.21 -0.66 -11.40
C LYS A 70 7.00 -0.83 -10.49
N SER A 71 6.57 0.22 -9.81
CA SER A 71 5.46 0.14 -8.85
C SER A 71 4.29 1.05 -9.25
N GLY A 72 4.57 2.26 -9.72
CA GLY A 72 3.55 3.23 -10.12
C GLY A 72 2.68 2.76 -11.31
N LYS A 73 3.32 2.33 -12.41
CA LYS A 73 2.62 1.81 -13.60
C LYS A 73 1.68 0.63 -13.29
N PRO A 74 2.13 -0.49 -12.68
CA PRO A 74 1.24 -1.61 -12.39
C PRO A 74 0.11 -1.24 -11.41
N PHE A 75 0.39 -0.36 -10.43
CA PHE A 75 -0.63 0.12 -9.51
C PHE A 75 -1.74 0.89 -10.24
N ILE A 76 -1.38 1.85 -11.09
CA ILE A 76 -2.34 2.64 -11.88
C ILE A 76 -3.13 1.73 -12.82
N GLU A 77 -2.48 0.75 -13.44
CA GLU A 77 -3.13 -0.19 -14.36
C GLU A 77 -4.25 -0.97 -13.67
N VAL A 78 -3.97 -1.50 -12.46
CA VAL A 78 -4.90 -2.34 -11.69
C VAL A 78 -5.99 -1.52 -11.00
N THR A 79 -5.62 -0.42 -10.34
CA THR A 79 -6.53 0.31 -9.43
C THR A 79 -7.24 1.48 -10.09
N LYS A 80 -6.70 1.99 -11.21
CA LYS A 80 -7.08 3.29 -11.79
C LYS A 80 -6.99 4.45 -10.79
N GLY A 81 -6.20 4.27 -9.72
CA GLY A 81 -6.00 5.23 -8.65
C GLY A 81 -4.94 6.29 -8.95
N LYS A 82 -4.70 7.15 -7.96
CA LYS A 82 -3.65 8.17 -8.01
C LYS A 82 -2.33 7.59 -7.47
N TYR A 83 -1.24 7.81 -8.19
CA TYR A 83 0.11 7.49 -7.73
C TYR A 83 0.85 8.75 -7.26
N ILE A 84 1.67 8.59 -6.23
CA ILE A 84 2.55 9.63 -5.67
C ILE A 84 3.96 9.03 -5.58
N GLU A 85 4.91 9.66 -6.27
CA GLU A 85 6.33 9.31 -6.15
C GLU A 85 6.87 9.76 -4.80
N GLY A 86 7.17 8.82 -3.92
CA GLY A 86 7.61 9.12 -2.56
C GLY A 86 7.80 7.88 -1.69
N ALA A 87 8.47 8.05 -0.56
CA ALA A 87 8.72 6.98 0.41
C ALA A 87 8.44 7.47 1.83
N VAL A 88 8.12 6.53 2.72
CA VAL A 88 7.96 6.80 4.15
C VAL A 88 9.25 6.47 4.87
N GLY A 89 9.86 7.47 5.52
CA GLY A 89 11.09 7.34 6.28
C GLY A 89 10.91 7.67 7.76
N VAL A 90 11.90 7.28 8.58
CA VAL A 90 11.93 7.58 10.03
C VAL A 90 12.08 9.09 10.31
N SER A 91 12.63 9.84 9.36
CA SER A 91 12.74 11.30 9.43
C SER A 91 12.36 11.94 8.10
N ALA A 92 11.79 13.14 8.16
CA ALA A 92 11.46 13.92 6.98
C ALA A 92 12.74 14.47 6.32
N GLY A 93 12.75 14.49 4.99
CA GLY A 93 13.87 15.01 4.21
C GLY A 93 13.85 14.52 2.77
N PHE A 94 14.75 15.08 1.96
CA PHE A 94 15.05 14.56 0.63
C PHE A 94 16.33 13.75 0.72
N TYR A 95 16.25 12.48 0.34
CA TYR A 95 17.37 11.55 0.39
C TYR A 95 17.58 10.97 -1.00
N ASN A 96 18.81 10.94 -1.47
CA ASN A 96 19.14 10.19 -2.69
C ASN A 96 19.09 8.70 -2.34
N SER A 97 18.19 7.97 -2.98
CA SER A 97 18.10 6.52 -2.88
C SER A 97 18.29 5.89 -4.25
N THR A 98 19.05 4.81 -4.31
CA THR A 98 19.19 4.00 -5.52
C THR A 98 18.46 2.68 -5.28
N VAL A 99 17.51 2.35 -6.15
CA VAL A 99 16.92 1.01 -6.17
C VAL A 99 17.97 0.05 -6.73
N LEU A 100 18.45 -0.89 -5.91
CA LEU A 100 19.42 -1.89 -6.35
C LEU A 100 18.72 -2.87 -7.30
N SER A 101 18.87 -2.69 -8.61
CA SER A 101 18.48 -3.68 -9.60
C SER A 101 19.62 -4.68 -9.76
N LEU A 102 19.50 -5.84 -9.10
CA LEU A 102 20.29 -7.02 -9.46
C LEU A 102 19.68 -7.60 -10.74
N PHE A 103 20.48 -7.61 -11.81
CA PHE A 103 20.14 -8.15 -13.13
C PHE A 103 19.91 -9.67 -13.08
#